data_AF-A0A844DBK8-F1
#
_entry.id   AF-A0A844DBK8-F1
#
_cell.length_a   1.000
_cell.length_b   1.000
_cell.length_c   1.000
_cell.angle_alpha   90.00
_cell.angle_beta   90.00
_cell.angle_gamma   90.00
#
_symmetry.space_group_name_H-M   'P 1'
#
loop_
_entity.id
_entity.type
_entity.pdbx_description
1 polymer ?
#
loop_
_entity_poly.entity_id
_entity_poly.type
_entity_poly.pdbx_seq_one_letter_code
_entity_poly.pdbx_strand_id
1 'polypeptide(L)'
;MPVVFGGVSAAYIPVQDAPAGSTVYLAVEADRADGSYASFYYPLTSNGVFMNLGATGGTYLGGTGKLTDANVTDLFFYGYFCNGKTGSCSAFNTNQGQFALDNIILTAAAVPEPETYALLLAGLFLTGVAVRRKKTA
;
A
#
# COMPACT_ATOMS: atom_id res chain seq x y z
N MET A 1 15.54 -2.13 -1.82
CA MET A 1 14.96 -0.86 -1.33
C MET A 1 13.58 -1.19 -0.80
N PRO A 2 13.25 -0.88 0.47
CA PRO A 2 11.95 -1.20 1.01
C PRO A 2 10.88 -0.35 0.33
N VAL A 3 10.05 -0.99 -0.46
CA VAL A 3 8.79 -0.47 -0.98
C VAL A 3 7.72 -0.84 0.03
N VAL A 4 6.99 0.16 0.50
CA VAL A 4 5.94 0.00 1.50
C VAL A 4 4.62 0.44 0.88
N PHE A 5 3.54 -0.28 1.17
CA PHE A 5 2.21 0.13 0.73
C PHE A 5 1.75 1.36 1.53
N GLY A 6 1.42 2.44 0.82
CA GLY A 6 0.88 3.68 1.40
C GLY A 6 -0.64 3.76 1.29
N GLY A 7 -1.22 3.16 0.24
CA GLY A 7 -2.67 3.15 0.02
C GLY A 7 -3.04 2.89 -1.43
N VAL A 8 -4.33 2.85 -1.70
CA VAL A 8 -4.91 2.73 -3.04
C VAL A 8 -6.23 3.48 -3.10
N SER A 9 -6.64 3.95 -4.27
CA SER A 9 -8.02 4.38 -4.49
C SER A 9 -8.80 3.27 -5.15
N ALA A 10 -10.01 2.98 -4.67
CA ALA A 10 -10.82 1.93 -5.26
C ALA A 10 -12.31 2.27 -5.27
N ALA A 11 -13.01 1.77 -6.28
CA ALA A 11 -14.44 1.92 -6.43
C ALA A 11 -15.10 0.54 -6.57
N TYR A 12 -16.29 0.37 -6.00
CA TYR A 12 -17.13 -0.79 -6.29
C TYR A 12 -17.75 -0.64 -7.68
N ILE A 13 -17.54 -1.60 -8.57
CA ILE A 13 -18.09 -1.59 -9.94
C ILE A 13 -18.97 -2.84 -10.11
N PRO A 14 -20.21 -2.83 -9.61
CA PRO A 14 -21.10 -3.97 -9.76
C PRO A 14 -21.49 -4.21 -11.22
N VAL A 15 -21.56 -5.48 -11.61
CA VAL A 15 -22.38 -5.90 -12.78
C VAL A 15 -23.88 -5.89 -12.46
N GLN A 16 -24.22 -6.02 -11.18
CA GLN A 16 -25.56 -5.92 -10.61
C GLN A 16 -25.42 -5.46 -9.16
N ASP A 17 -26.36 -4.67 -8.67
CA ASP A 17 -26.30 -4.18 -7.29
C ASP A 17 -26.17 -5.34 -6.29
N ALA A 18 -25.32 -5.15 -5.29
CA ALA A 18 -25.16 -6.11 -4.21
C ALA A 18 -26.53 -6.33 -3.51
N PRO A 19 -26.92 -7.57 -3.22
CA PRO A 19 -28.16 -7.82 -2.48
C PRO A 19 -28.17 -7.06 -1.16
N ALA A 20 -29.33 -6.53 -0.76
CA ALA A 20 -29.47 -5.76 0.49
C ALA A 20 -28.83 -6.47 1.69
N GLY A 21 -28.07 -5.70 2.48
CA GLY A 21 -27.31 -6.18 3.63
C GLY A 21 -25.97 -6.87 3.31
N SER A 22 -25.62 -7.02 2.03
CA SER A 22 -24.32 -7.56 1.63
C SER A 22 -23.24 -6.49 1.71
N THR A 23 -22.01 -6.92 1.99
CA THR A 23 -20.84 -6.03 1.99
C THR A 23 -19.85 -6.52 0.96
N VAL A 24 -19.33 -5.58 0.17
CA VAL A 24 -18.22 -5.82 -0.74
C VAL A 24 -16.97 -5.22 -0.15
N TYR A 25 -15.88 -5.96 -0.16
CA TYR A 25 -14.59 -5.48 0.25
C TYR A 25 -13.60 -5.55 -0.91
N LEU A 26 -12.70 -4.56 -0.95
CA LEU A 26 -11.40 -4.75 -1.58
C LEU A 26 -10.50 -5.44 -0.54
N ALA A 27 -10.06 -6.65 -0.87
CA ALA A 27 -8.98 -7.29 -0.15
C ALA A 27 -7.64 -6.81 -0.69
N VAL A 28 -6.77 -6.37 0.21
CA VAL A 28 -5.38 -6.03 -0.07
C VAL A 28 -4.51 -6.98 0.72
N GLU A 29 -3.62 -7.68 0.02
CA GLU A 29 -2.64 -8.58 0.62
C GLU A 29 -1.25 -8.16 0.18
N ALA A 30 -0.33 -8.15 1.14
CA ALA A 30 1.06 -7.78 0.91
C ALA A 30 1.97 -8.89 1.44
N ASP A 31 2.78 -9.45 0.55
CA ASP A 31 3.88 -10.34 0.88
C ASP A 31 5.18 -9.53 0.97
N ARG A 32 6.07 -9.94 1.86
CA ARG A 32 7.31 -9.21 2.14
C ARG A 32 8.53 -10.08 1.96
N ALA A 33 9.66 -9.41 1.72
CA ALA A 33 10.96 -10.04 1.54
C ALA A 33 11.44 -10.83 2.77
N ASP A 34 10.91 -10.56 3.96
CA ASP A 34 11.20 -11.29 5.20
C ASP A 34 10.31 -12.53 5.42
N GLY A 35 9.41 -12.82 4.46
CA GLY A 35 8.46 -13.94 4.52
C GLY A 35 7.19 -13.65 5.32
N SER A 36 7.03 -12.46 5.89
CA SER A 36 5.77 -12.06 6.53
C SER A 36 4.75 -11.57 5.51
N TYR A 37 3.48 -11.84 5.78
CA TYR A 37 2.36 -11.40 4.95
C TYR A 37 1.31 -10.67 5.81
N ALA A 38 0.44 -9.88 5.17
CA ALA A 38 -0.68 -9.26 5.85
C ALA A 38 -1.85 -9.05 4.89
N SER A 39 -3.06 -9.38 5.34
CA SER A 39 -4.29 -9.18 4.58
C SER A 39 -5.25 -8.23 5.31
N PHE A 40 -5.77 -7.26 4.57
CA PHE A 40 -6.68 -6.23 5.07
C PHE A 40 -7.84 -6.06 4.11
N TYR A 41 -9.06 -5.99 4.66
CA TYR A 41 -10.26 -5.77 3.85
C TYR A 41 -10.81 -4.36 4.08
N TYR A 42 -11.12 -3.70 2.97
CA TYR A 42 -11.64 -2.35 2.92
C TYR A 42 -13.05 -2.38 2.35
N PRO A 43 -14.09 -1.99 3.11
CA PRO A 43 -15.44 -2.00 2.61
C PRO A 43 -15.57 -0.97 1.47
N LEU A 44 -16.04 -1.43 0.31
CA LEU A 44 -16.39 -0.58 -0.80
C LEU A 44 -17.87 -0.21 -0.65
N THR A 45 -18.12 0.98 -0.14
CA THR A 45 -19.45 1.38 0.34
C THR A 45 -20.28 2.14 -0.70
N SER A 46 -19.65 2.55 -1.80
CA SER A 46 -20.29 3.37 -2.83
C SER A 46 -20.01 2.81 -4.22
N ASN A 47 -21.08 2.62 -4.99
CA ASN A 47 -21.02 2.19 -6.38
C ASN A 47 -20.45 3.31 -7.25
N GLY A 48 -19.40 3.02 -8.02
CA GLY A 48 -18.82 3.93 -9.01
C GLY A 48 -18.02 5.10 -8.45
N VAL A 49 -17.88 5.21 -7.12
CA VAL A 49 -17.13 6.29 -6.46
C VAL A 49 -15.82 5.76 -5.93
N PHE A 50 -14.71 6.36 -6.36
CA PHE A 50 -13.39 6.04 -5.83
C PHE A 50 -13.25 6.56 -4.40
N MET A 51 -12.91 5.64 -3.50
CA MET A 51 -12.58 5.91 -2.11
C MET A 51 -11.07 5.81 -1.93
N ASN A 52 -10.47 6.73 -1.18
CA ASN A 52 -9.06 6.62 -0.81
C ASN A 52 -8.91 5.65 0.38
N LEU A 53 -8.20 4.56 0.16
CA LEU A 53 -7.99 3.47 1.11
C LEU A 53 -6.53 3.49 1.58
N GLY A 54 -6.28 4.13 2.71
CA GLY A 54 -4.94 4.19 3.30
C GLY A 54 -4.49 2.83 3.86
N ALA A 55 -3.17 2.60 3.93
CA ALA A 55 -2.58 1.33 4.38
C ALA A 55 -2.95 0.88 5.81
N THR A 56 -3.58 1.75 6.61
CA THR A 56 -4.03 1.47 7.98
C THR A 56 -5.56 1.47 8.15
N GLY A 57 -6.31 1.82 7.10
CA GLY A 57 -7.77 2.02 7.18
C GLY A 57 -8.62 0.77 7.02
N GLY A 58 -8.00 -0.39 6.73
CA GLY A 58 -8.69 -1.65 6.50
C GLY A 58 -8.85 -2.45 7.79
N THR A 59 -9.76 -3.41 7.77
CA THR A 59 -9.87 -4.41 8.83
C THR A 59 -8.81 -5.48 8.63
N TYR A 60 -7.93 -5.67 9.62
CA TYR A 60 -6.94 -6.75 9.63
C TYR A 60 -7.64 -8.11 9.69
N LEU A 61 -7.26 -9.03 8.80
CA LEU A 61 -7.87 -10.36 8.70
C LEU A 61 -6.90 -11.51 8.94
N GLY A 62 -5.61 -11.30 8.70
CA GLY A 62 -4.63 -12.34 8.90
C GLY A 62 -3.24 -11.93 8.45
N GLY A 63 -2.28 -12.80 8.79
CA GLY A 63 -0.87 -12.58 8.54
C GLY A 63 -0.03 -12.51 9.80
N THR A 64 1.20 -12.04 9.60
CA THR A 64 2.23 -11.87 10.63
C THR A 64 2.80 -10.45 10.66
N GLY A 65 2.27 -9.54 9.84
CA GLY A 65 2.66 -8.13 9.78
C GLY A 65 1.51 -7.17 9.43
N LYS A 66 1.84 -5.95 9.01
CA LYS A 66 0.91 -4.91 8.53
C LYS A 66 1.25 -4.50 7.11
N LEU A 67 0.31 -3.97 6.32
CA LEU A 67 0.58 -3.48 4.95
C LEU A 67 1.74 -2.48 4.86
N THR A 68 2.01 -1.77 5.95
CA THR A 68 3.09 -0.78 6.06
C THR A 68 4.44 -1.34 6.50
N ASP A 69 4.53 -2.64 6.77
CA ASP A 69 5.76 -3.25 7.32
C ASP A 69 6.71 -3.70 6.20
N ALA A 70 8.01 -3.62 6.49
CA ALA A 70 9.13 -4.11 5.68
C ALA A 70 9.05 -3.79 4.17
N ASN A 71 9.82 -4.53 3.37
CA ASN A 71 9.79 -4.41 1.92
C ASN A 71 8.71 -5.32 1.35
N VAL A 72 7.63 -4.74 0.82
CA VAL A 72 6.60 -5.45 0.06
C VAL A 72 7.21 -5.94 -1.26
N THR A 73 7.13 -7.25 -1.51
CA THR A 73 7.55 -7.87 -2.78
C THR A 73 6.39 -8.01 -3.73
N ASP A 74 5.23 -8.40 -3.21
CA ASP A 74 4.02 -8.65 -3.98
C ASP A 74 2.83 -8.00 -3.29
N LEU A 75 1.95 -7.41 -4.11
CA LEU A 75 0.74 -6.76 -3.66
C LEU A 75 -0.43 -7.32 -4.46
N PHE A 76 -1.34 -8.00 -3.76
CA PHE A 76 -2.52 -8.62 -4.37
C PHE A 76 -3.75 -7.81 -4.03
N PHE A 77 -4.59 -7.61 -5.04
CA PHE A 77 -5.90 -6.99 -4.90
C PHE A 77 -6.94 -7.94 -5.44
N TYR A 78 -7.95 -8.24 -4.62
CA TYR A 78 -9.07 -9.07 -5.05
C TYR A 78 -10.37 -8.65 -4.38
N GLY A 79 -11.47 -8.98 -5.04
CA GLY A 79 -12.80 -8.71 -4.54
C GLY A 79 -13.16 -9.73 -3.48
N TYR A 80 -13.78 -9.28 -2.41
CA TYR A 80 -14.33 -10.17 -1.39
C TYR A 80 -15.77 -9.80 -1.10
N PHE A 81 -16.70 -10.67 -1.47
CA PHE A 81 -18.13 -10.41 -1.34
C PHE A 81 -18.70 -11.23 -0.18
N CYS A 82 -19.38 -10.59 0.76
CA CYS A 82 -20.14 -11.23 1.81
C CYS A 82 -21.63 -11.00 1.61
N ASN A 83 -22.38 -12.08 1.40
CA ASN A 83 -23.83 -12.04 1.24
C ASN A 83 -24.52 -11.80 2.58
N GLY A 84 -25.27 -10.70 2.69
CA GLY A 84 -25.96 -10.34 3.94
C GLY A 84 -27.13 -11.25 4.32
N LYS A 85 -27.70 -11.98 3.36
CA LYS A 85 -28.86 -12.86 3.57
C LYS A 85 -28.46 -14.26 4.01
N THR A 86 -27.38 -14.79 3.41
CA THR A 86 -26.91 -16.16 3.67
C THR A 86 -25.72 -16.21 4.63
N GLY A 87 -25.06 -15.06 4.88
CA GLY A 87 -23.82 -14.99 5.67
C GLY A 87 -22.59 -15.57 4.97
N SER A 88 -22.73 -16.04 3.72
CA SER A 88 -21.63 -16.64 2.96
C SER A 88 -20.72 -15.57 2.36
N CYS A 89 -19.41 -15.73 2.53
CA CYS A 89 -18.41 -14.87 1.89
C CYS A 89 -17.60 -15.63 0.84
N SER A 90 -17.26 -14.97 -0.28
CA SER A 90 -16.53 -15.56 -1.40
C SER A 90 -15.64 -14.53 -2.08
N ALA A 91 -14.39 -14.93 -2.34
CA ALA A 91 -13.42 -14.16 -3.11
C ALA A 91 -13.44 -14.53 -4.61
N PHE A 92 -13.47 -15.83 -4.90
CA PHE A 92 -13.14 -16.36 -6.23
C PHE A 92 -14.28 -17.15 -6.90
N ASN A 93 -15.39 -17.39 -6.18
CA ASN A 93 -16.54 -18.15 -6.69
C ASN A 93 -17.76 -17.24 -6.90
N THR A 94 -17.57 -15.95 -7.18
CA THR A 94 -18.63 -14.97 -7.41
C THR A 94 -18.12 -13.81 -8.28
N ASN A 95 -19.01 -13.20 -9.06
CA ASN A 95 -18.74 -11.98 -9.83
C ASN A 95 -19.24 -10.71 -9.11
N GLN A 96 -19.73 -10.81 -7.87
CA GLN A 96 -20.31 -9.70 -7.14
C GLN A 96 -19.28 -8.77 -6.48
N GLY A 97 -18.03 -9.21 -6.37
CA GLY A 97 -16.91 -8.43 -5.81
C GLY A 97 -16.10 -7.66 -6.84
N GLN A 98 -16.72 -7.09 -7.88
CA GLN A 98 -15.98 -6.35 -8.92
C GLN A 98 -15.59 -4.95 -8.45
N PHE A 99 -14.38 -4.52 -8.79
CA PHE A 99 -13.81 -3.25 -8.36
C PHE A 99 -12.95 -2.64 -9.46
N ALA A 100 -12.76 -1.33 -9.39
CA ALA A 100 -11.73 -0.62 -10.12
C ALA A 100 -10.68 -0.12 -9.14
N LEU A 101 -9.42 -0.10 -9.57
CA LEU A 101 -8.30 0.47 -8.82
C LEU A 101 -7.80 1.71 -9.54
N ASP A 102 -7.40 2.70 -8.75
CA ASP A 102 -6.68 3.88 -9.19
C ASP A 102 -5.69 4.31 -8.10
N ASN A 103 -4.66 5.08 -8.46
CA ASN A 103 -3.69 5.68 -7.54
C ASN A 103 -3.17 4.70 -6.47
N ILE A 104 -2.46 3.67 -6.92
CA ILE A 104 -1.68 2.80 -6.02
C ILE A 104 -0.48 3.60 -5.52
N ILE A 105 -0.44 3.85 -4.21
CA ILE A 105 0.60 4.63 -3.56
C ILE A 105 1.58 3.66 -2.91
N LEU A 106 2.80 3.65 -3.42
CA LEU A 106 3.93 2.93 -2.86
C LEU A 106 4.97 3.95 -2.41
N THR A 107 5.35 3.89 -1.14
CA THR A 107 6.43 4.72 -0.60
C THR A 107 7.71 3.91 -0.61
N ALA A 108 8.74 4.46 -1.25
CA ALA A 108 10.04 3.84 -1.29
C ALA A 108 11.08 4.85 -0.77
N ALA A 109 12.02 4.39 0.06
CA ALA A 109 13.03 5.27 0.66
C ALA A 109 13.92 5.90 -0.42
N ALA A 110 14.09 7.23 -0.39
CA ALA A 110 14.93 7.95 -1.37
C ALA A 110 16.32 7.31 -1.46
N VAL A 111 16.72 6.91 -2.67
CA VAL A 111 18.09 6.48 -2.95
C VAL A 111 18.91 7.75 -3.07
N PRO A 112 19.90 8.00 -2.19
CA PRO A 112 20.84 9.08 -2.45
C PRO A 112 21.60 8.70 -3.71
N GLU A 113 21.36 9.46 -4.78
CA GLU A 113 22.02 9.20 -6.04
C GLU A 113 23.55 9.33 -5.87
N PRO A 114 24.38 8.74 -6.74
CA PRO A 114 25.83 8.87 -6.66
C PRO A 114 26.27 10.33 -6.55
N GLU A 115 25.55 11.24 -7.20
CA GLU A 115 25.75 12.69 -7.11
C GLU A 115 25.40 13.27 -5.74
N THR A 116 24.42 12.73 -5.01
CA THR A 116 24.10 13.17 -3.64
C THR A 116 25.27 12.88 -2.70
N TYR A 117 25.88 11.69 -2.83
CA TYR A 117 27.11 11.37 -2.09
C TYR A 117 28.29 12.22 -2.57
N ALA A 118 28.40 12.48 -3.87
CA ALA A 118 29.45 13.34 -4.40
C ALA A 118 29.32 14.78 -3.87
N LEU A 119 28.11 15.35 -3.79
CA LEU A 119 27.86 16.67 -3.23
C LEU A 119 28.06 16.71 -1.71
N LEU A 120 27.67 15.65 -0.98
CA LEU A 120 27.98 15.52 0.44
C LEU A 120 29.50 15.53 0.68
N LEU A 121 30.25 14.73 -0.09
CA LEU A 121 31.71 14.66 0.00
C LEU A 121 32.37 15.95 -0.45
N ALA A 122 31.88 16.60 -1.51
CA ALA A 122 32.37 17.90 -1.96
C ALA A 122 32.14 18.97 -0.87
N GLY A 123 30.97 19.00 -0.24
CA GLY A 123 30.68 19.88 0.89
C GLY A 123 31.61 19.61 2.08
N LEU A 124 31.84 18.35 2.41
CA LEU A 124 32.75 17.96 3.49
C LEU A 124 34.22 18.34 3.18
N PHE A 125 34.64 18.20 1.93
CA PHE A 125 35.96 18.62 1.47
C PHE A 125 36.14 20.14 1.61
N LEU A 126 35.18 20.93 1.13
CA LEU A 126 35.23 22.39 1.20
C LEU A 126 35.25 22.91 2.64
N THR A 127 34.46 22.31 3.54
CA THR A 127 34.48 22.67 4.97
C THR A 127 35.83 22.31 5.62
N GLY A 128 36.40 21.15 5.31
CA GLY A 128 37.75 20.77 5.76
C GLY A 128 38.84 21.77 5.31
N VAL A 129 38.79 22.21 4.05
CA VAL A 129 39.70 23.23 3.51
C VAL A 129 39.53 24.57 4.23
N ALA A 130 38.29 25.01 4.47
CA ALA A 130 38.01 26.27 5.16
C ALA A 130 38.53 26.29 6.60
N VAL A 131 38.35 25.19 7.34
CA VAL A 131 38.88 25.06 8.72
C VAL A 131 40.41 25.07 8.73
N ARG A 132 41.06 24.40 7.78
CA ARG A 132 42.53 24.38 7.69
C ARG A 132 43.10 25.77 7.44
N ARG A 133 42.48 26.56 6.55
CA ARG A 133 42.91 27.95 6.29
C ARG A 133 42.86 28.83 7.53
N LYS A 134 41.87 28.63 8.41
CA LYS A 134 41.75 29.38 9.68
C LYS A 134 42.78 29.00 10.74
N LYS A 135 43.37 27.80 10.67
CA LYS A 135 44.44 27.37 11.60
C LYS A 135 45.84 27.82 11.18
N THR A 136 46.01 28.21 9.92
CA THR A 136 47.31 28.61 9.35
C THR A 136 47.46 30.13 9.21
N ALA A 137 46.39 30.89 9.47
CA ALA A 137 46.40 32.34 9.67
C ALA A 137 46.36 32.64 11.17
#